data_AF-A0A0F9JMX4-F1
#
_entry.id   AF-A0A0F9JMX4-F1
#
_cell.length_a   1.000
_cell.length_b   1.000
_cell.length_c   1.000
_cell.angle_alpha   90.00
_cell.angle_beta   90.00
_cell.angle_gamma   90.00
#
_symmetry.space_group_name_H-M   'P 1'
#
loop_
_entity.id
_entity.type
_entity.pdbx_description
1 polymer ?
#
loop_
_entity_poly.entity_id
_entity_poly.type
_entity_poly.pdbx_seq_one_letter_code
_entity_poly.pdbx_strand_id
1 'polypeptide(L)'
;MKNYKFSIITPTHLYLPYLDELWESIKGQTYKNWEWVLYLNGEMRESFLSKEIQYDKRVKIYKQEVKFSMLYTPRSNRNIGYLKKTAFLFGKGDILVEADHDDILTSDCLEELNKAFQKNVGFVYSDCAAIGQKKPFSAELGWKHSEYEYKGKKLISMSAFEPAADRVSSMWFSPHHVRAWR
;
A
#
# COMPACT_ATOMS: atom_id res chain seq x y z
N MET A 1 -10.93 4.53 22.16
CA MET A 1 -10.49 3.63 21.07
C MET A 1 -9.02 3.33 21.26
N LYS A 2 -8.55 2.12 20.94
CA LYS A 2 -7.12 1.81 20.90
C LYS A 2 -6.45 2.68 19.84
N ASN A 3 -5.26 3.18 20.16
CA ASN A 3 -4.42 3.99 19.28
C ASN A 3 -3.35 3.08 18.65
N TYR A 4 -3.75 2.27 17.66
CA TYR A 4 -2.85 1.32 17.02
C TYR A 4 -1.71 2.02 16.29
N LYS A 5 -0.50 1.44 16.33
CA LYS A 5 0.61 1.88 15.48
C LYS A 5 0.49 1.18 14.12
N PHE A 6 0.54 1.95 13.03
CA PHE A 6 0.56 1.39 11.68
C PHE A 6 1.99 1.26 11.14
N SER A 7 2.30 0.17 10.45
CA SER A 7 3.44 0.08 9.53
C SER A 7 2.93 0.09 8.11
N ILE A 8 3.09 1.22 7.42
CA ILE A 8 2.82 1.33 5.99
C ILE A 8 4.01 0.71 5.27
N ILE A 9 3.78 -0.20 4.33
CA ILE A 9 4.84 -1.01 3.73
C ILE A 9 4.80 -0.85 2.22
N THR A 10 5.91 -0.39 1.66
CA THR A 10 6.04 -0.10 0.23
C THR A 10 7.37 -0.66 -0.29
N PRO A 11 7.36 -1.75 -1.08
CA PRO A 11 8.52 -2.11 -1.87
C PRO A 11 8.60 -1.21 -3.12
N THR A 12 9.80 -0.74 -3.46
CA THR A 12 10.01 0.08 -4.66
C THR A 12 11.30 -0.30 -5.40
N HIS A 13 11.23 -0.32 -6.73
CA HIS A 13 12.29 -0.82 -7.61
C HIS A 13 12.93 0.27 -8.49
N LEU A 14 12.27 1.41 -8.64
CA LEU A 14 12.67 2.56 -9.45
C LEU A 14 12.20 3.85 -8.79
N TYR A 15 12.93 4.94 -9.02
CA TYR A 15 12.47 6.28 -8.65
C TYR A 15 11.57 6.83 -9.76
N LEU A 16 10.31 7.08 -9.41
CA LEU A 16 9.31 7.73 -10.24
C LEU A 16 8.63 8.83 -9.41
N PRO A 17 8.06 9.87 -10.04
CA PRO A 17 7.36 10.95 -9.33
C PRO A 17 6.27 10.45 -8.37
N TYR A 18 5.68 9.28 -8.65
CA TYR A 18 4.62 8.68 -7.85
C TYR A 18 5.05 8.33 -6.42
N LEU A 19 6.34 8.01 -6.19
CA LEU A 19 6.83 7.73 -4.84
C LEU A 19 6.75 8.97 -3.95
N ASP A 20 7.01 10.15 -4.50
CA ASP A 20 6.85 11.41 -3.78
C ASP A 20 5.37 11.74 -3.57
N GLU A 21 4.48 11.42 -4.53
CA GLU A 21 3.03 11.58 -4.33
C GLU A 21 2.49 10.67 -3.21
N LEU A 22 2.95 9.41 -3.17
CA LEU A 22 2.65 8.50 -2.07
C LEU A 22 3.18 9.08 -0.74
N TRP A 23 4.42 9.56 -0.71
CA TRP A 23 5.01 10.18 0.48
C TRP A 23 4.17 11.37 0.97
N GLU A 24 3.77 12.28 0.08
CA GLU A 24 2.91 13.40 0.45
C GLU A 24 1.57 12.94 1.03
N SER A 25 1.00 11.85 0.50
CA SER A 25 -0.24 11.27 1.01
C SER A 25 -0.08 10.64 2.40
N ILE A 26 1.06 9.99 2.67
CA ILE A 26 1.41 9.40 3.97
C ILE A 26 1.72 10.50 5.00
N LYS A 27 2.55 11.48 4.63
CA LYS A 27 2.89 12.64 5.47
C LYS A 27 1.64 13.43 5.86
N GLY A 28 0.69 13.54 4.92
CA GLY A 28 -0.58 14.25 5.06
C GLY A 28 -1.67 13.52 5.86
N GLN A 29 -1.46 12.28 6.33
CA GLN A 29 -2.46 11.55 7.12
C GLN A 29 -2.88 12.33 8.37
N THR A 30 -4.18 12.37 8.69
CA THR A 30 -4.70 12.95 9.94
C THR A 30 -4.20 12.15 11.15
N TYR A 31 -4.15 10.83 11.01
CA TYR A 31 -3.59 9.92 12.00
C TYR A 31 -2.06 9.98 12.04
N LYS A 32 -1.46 10.07 13.23
CA LYS A 32 -0.01 10.34 13.39
C LYS A 32 0.82 9.15 13.92
N ASN A 33 0.19 8.11 14.45
CA ASN A 33 0.90 6.97 15.02
C ASN A 33 1.23 5.91 13.95
N TRP A 34 2.23 6.21 13.12
CA TRP A 34 2.65 5.34 12.03
C TRP A 34 4.17 5.38 11.82
N GLU A 35 4.68 4.35 11.16
CA GLU A 35 5.97 4.31 10.49
C GLU A 35 5.78 3.90 9.03
N TRP A 36 6.71 4.30 8.17
CA TRP A 36 6.72 3.92 6.76
C TRP A 36 7.94 3.05 6.47
N VAL A 37 7.71 1.77 6.19
CA VAL A 37 8.72 0.80 5.77
C VAL A 37 8.88 0.90 4.27
N LEU A 38 10.00 1.47 3.84
CA LEU A 38 10.35 1.63 2.43
C LEU A 38 11.42 0.60 2.05
N TYR A 39 11.03 -0.41 1.28
CA TYR A 39 11.91 -1.54 0.92
C TYR A 39 12.46 -1.38 -0.52
N LEU A 40 13.70 -0.91 -0.61
CA LEU A 40 14.40 -0.66 -1.86
C LEU A 40 14.87 -1.97 -2.48
N ASN A 41 14.51 -2.20 -3.74
CA ASN A 41 14.97 -3.34 -4.52
C ASN A 41 15.42 -2.92 -5.93
N GLY A 42 15.97 -3.86 -6.71
CA GLY A 42 16.44 -3.57 -8.06
C GLY A 42 17.50 -2.47 -8.10
N GLU A 43 17.27 -1.45 -8.93
CA GLU A 43 18.19 -0.33 -9.13
C GLU A 43 18.00 0.80 -8.11
N MET A 44 16.92 0.77 -7.33
CA MET A 44 16.63 1.82 -6.36
C MET A 44 17.74 1.94 -5.30
N ARG A 45 18.12 3.17 -4.98
CA ARG A 45 19.12 3.54 -3.98
C ARG A 45 18.56 4.62 -3.06
N GLU A 46 19.02 4.64 -1.83
CA GLU A 46 18.63 5.66 -0.84
C GLU A 46 18.96 7.09 -1.32
N SER A 47 20.07 7.24 -2.05
CA SER A 47 20.48 8.51 -2.67
C SER A 47 19.49 9.07 -3.71
N PHE A 48 18.55 8.25 -4.21
CA PHE A 48 17.52 8.70 -5.15
C PHE A 48 16.27 9.25 -4.45
N LEU A 49 16.12 9.01 -3.15
CA LEU A 49 14.99 9.50 -2.38
C LEU A 49 15.12 11.01 -2.13
N SER A 50 13.99 11.69 -1.97
CA SER A 50 14.02 13.09 -1.51
C SER A 50 14.61 13.20 -0.10
N LYS A 51 15.21 14.35 0.23
CA LYS A 51 15.78 14.60 1.56
C LYS A 51 14.73 14.47 2.68
N GLU A 52 13.48 14.80 2.39
CA GLU A 52 12.39 14.63 3.36
C GLU A 52 12.19 13.17 3.75
N ILE A 53 12.17 12.26 2.76
CA ILE A 53 12.03 10.82 3.00
C ILE A 53 13.27 10.30 3.74
N GLN A 54 14.48 10.70 3.35
CA GLN A 54 15.72 10.22 3.96
C GLN A 54 15.86 10.64 5.44
N TYR A 55 15.39 11.84 5.80
CA TYR A 55 15.62 12.40 7.14
C TYR A 55 14.41 12.30 8.09
N ASP A 56 13.22 11.91 7.62
CA ASP A 56 12.08 11.70 8.52
C ASP A 56 12.26 10.42 9.34
N LYS A 57 12.36 10.57 10.66
CA LYS A 57 12.56 9.47 11.62
C LYS A 57 11.50 8.37 11.57
N ARG A 58 10.31 8.63 11.02
CA ARG A 58 9.21 7.65 10.87
C ARG A 58 9.41 6.77 9.65
N VAL A 59 10.26 7.17 8.70
CA VAL A 59 10.61 6.36 7.53
C VAL A 59 11.73 5.40 7.91
N LYS A 60 11.52 4.11 7.63
CA LYS A 60 12.45 3.02 7.88
C LYS A 60 12.83 2.42 6.54
N ILE A 61 14.02 2.80 6.08
CA ILE A 61 14.54 2.40 4.77
C ILE A 61 15.29 1.08 4.93
N TYR A 62 14.90 0.09 4.15
CA TYR A 62 15.56 -1.20 4.06
C TYR A 62 15.91 -1.48 2.60
N LYS A 63 16.96 -2.25 2.35
CA LYS A 63 17.38 -2.61 1.00
C LYS A 63 17.44 -4.11 0.86
N GLN A 64 17.02 -4.61 -0.30
CA GLN A 64 17.24 -6.00 -0.67
C GLN A 64 18.75 -6.30 -0.67
N GLU A 65 19.17 -7.17 0.24
CA GLU A 65 20.48 -7.79 0.17
C GLU A 65 20.49 -8.74 -1.03
N VAL A 66 21.27 -8.40 -2.06
CA VAL A 66 21.54 -9.32 -3.15
C VAL A 66 22.55 -10.35 -2.65
N LYS A 67 22.07 -11.39 -1.96
CA LYS A 67 22.92 -12.54 -1.65
C LYS A 67 23.15 -13.31 -2.95
N PHE A 68 24.38 -13.23 -3.47
CA PHE A 68 24.86 -14.00 -4.61
C PHE A 68 24.96 -15.48 -4.21
N SER A 69 23.81 -16.14 -4.05
CA SER A 69 23.74 -17.58 -3.82
C SER A 69 23.98 -18.28 -5.16
N MET A 70 25.08 -19.02 -5.27
CA MET A 70 25.42 -19.88 -6.41
C MET A 70 24.37 -20.99 -6.68
N LEU A 71 23.36 -21.15 -5.81
CA LEU A 71 22.17 -21.93 -6.11
C LEU A 71 21.10 -21.03 -6.74
N TYR A 72 21.12 -21.02 -8.07
CA TYR A 72 20.26 -20.25 -8.95
C TYR A 72 18.79 -20.68 -8.85
N THR A 73 17.93 -19.77 -8.37
CA THR A 73 16.62 -19.58 -9.02
C THR A 73 16.37 -18.08 -9.21
N PRO A 74 16.87 -17.47 -10.30
CA PRO A 74 16.83 -16.02 -10.54
C PRO A 74 15.44 -15.37 -10.50
N ARG A 75 14.36 -16.17 -10.54
CA ARG A 75 12.98 -15.71 -10.60
C ARG A 75 12.36 -15.45 -9.22
N SER A 76 12.77 -16.14 -8.16
CA SER A 76 12.06 -16.08 -6.86
C SER A 76 12.24 -14.73 -6.15
N ASN A 77 13.46 -14.18 -6.18
CA ASN A 77 13.80 -12.97 -5.42
C ASN A 77 13.41 -11.66 -6.13
N ARG A 78 12.81 -11.75 -7.32
CA ARG A 78 12.35 -10.59 -8.12
C ARG A 78 10.83 -10.50 -8.23
N ASN A 79 10.09 -11.51 -7.76
CA ASN A 79 8.63 -11.48 -7.81
C ASN A 79 8.09 -10.49 -6.76
N ILE A 80 7.13 -9.65 -7.16
CA ILE A 80 6.50 -8.66 -6.28
C ILE A 80 5.94 -9.27 -4.98
N GLY A 81 5.38 -10.48 -5.03
CA GLY A 81 4.90 -11.17 -3.84
C GLY A 81 6.01 -11.54 -2.85
N TYR A 82 7.20 -11.93 -3.34
CA TYR A 82 8.37 -12.15 -2.49
C TYR A 82 8.88 -10.84 -1.87
N LEU A 83 8.92 -9.77 -2.66
CA LEU A 83 9.35 -8.45 -2.21
C LEU A 83 8.40 -7.89 -1.15
N LYS A 84 7.09 -7.97 -1.38
CA LYS A 84 6.06 -7.60 -0.41
C LYS A 84 6.19 -8.45 0.85
N LYS A 85 6.22 -9.79 0.73
CA LYS A 85 6.43 -10.69 1.88
C LYS A 85 7.66 -10.28 2.71
N THR A 86 8.79 -9.99 2.05
CA THR A 86 10.02 -9.59 2.74
C THR A 86 9.90 -8.23 3.41
N ALA A 87 9.32 -7.24 2.71
CA ALA A 87 9.10 -5.90 3.25
C ALA A 87 8.20 -5.92 4.50
N PHE A 88 7.16 -6.77 4.50
CA PHE A 88 6.25 -6.95 5.62
C PHE A 88 6.93 -7.46 6.90
N LEU A 89 8.05 -8.20 6.80
CA LEU A 89 8.80 -8.66 7.97
C LEU A 89 9.49 -7.53 8.74
N PHE A 90 9.63 -6.34 8.14
CA PHE A 90 10.23 -5.19 8.80
C PHE A 90 9.22 -4.28 9.52
N GLY A 91 7.92 -4.50 9.33
CA GLY A 91 6.88 -3.75 10.03
C GLY A 91 6.86 -4.06 11.53
N LYS A 92 6.79 -3.02 12.37
CA LYS A 92 6.74 -3.11 13.84
C LYS A 92 5.48 -2.50 14.45
N GLY A 93 4.51 -2.13 13.61
CA GLY A 93 3.20 -1.66 14.02
C GLY A 93 2.30 -2.80 14.48
N ASP A 94 1.24 -2.45 15.19
CA ASP A 94 0.15 -3.38 15.53
C ASP A 94 -0.64 -3.80 14.28
N ILE A 95 -0.63 -2.95 13.24
CA ILE A 95 -1.33 -3.17 11.98
C ILE A 95 -0.36 -2.91 10.83
N LEU A 96 -0.27 -3.87 9.91
CA LEU A 96 0.55 -3.78 8.70
C LEU A 96 -0.33 -3.33 7.54
N VAL A 97 0.09 -2.30 6.81
CA VAL A 97 -0.68 -1.66 5.74
C VAL A 97 0.11 -1.75 4.44
N GLU A 98 -0.52 -2.31 3.40
CA GLU A 98 0.04 -2.33 2.05
C GLU A 98 -0.31 -1.05 1.31
N ALA A 99 0.71 -0.40 0.75
CA ALA A 99 0.57 0.69 -0.20
C ALA A 99 1.64 0.54 -1.28
N ASP A 100 1.24 0.49 -2.55
CA ASP A 100 2.17 0.44 -3.66
C ASP A 100 2.74 1.81 -3.94
N HIS A 101 3.93 1.84 -4.57
CA HIS A 101 4.71 3.06 -4.76
C HIS A 101 4.05 4.12 -5.65
N ASP A 102 2.94 3.76 -6.31
CA ASP A 102 2.16 4.53 -7.25
C ASP A 102 0.70 4.74 -6.79
N ASP A 103 0.41 4.40 -5.53
CA ASP A 103 -0.85 4.70 -4.88
C ASP A 103 -0.85 6.08 -4.20
N ILE A 104 -2.05 6.62 -3.94
CA ILE A 104 -2.27 7.80 -3.10
C ILE A 104 -3.30 7.41 -2.04
N LEU A 105 -2.97 7.62 -0.76
CA LEU A 105 -3.90 7.39 0.34
C LEU A 105 -4.74 8.65 0.61
N THR A 106 -6.04 8.50 0.85
CA THR A 106 -6.87 9.61 1.35
C THR A 106 -6.37 10.07 2.72
N SER A 107 -6.54 11.34 3.07
CA SER A 107 -5.96 11.92 4.29
C SER A 107 -6.42 11.26 5.59
N ASP A 108 -7.59 10.63 5.58
CA ASP A 108 -8.22 9.94 6.69
C ASP A 108 -8.05 8.41 6.66
N CYS A 109 -7.34 7.86 5.66
CA CYS A 109 -7.18 6.42 5.45
C CYS A 109 -6.79 5.66 6.73
N LEU A 110 -5.73 6.09 7.41
CA LEU A 110 -5.27 5.42 8.65
C LEU A 110 -6.26 5.59 9.82
N GLU A 111 -7.01 6.69 9.86
CA GLU A 111 -8.03 6.91 10.87
C GLU A 111 -9.21 5.94 10.70
N GLU A 112 -9.67 5.76 9.46
CA GLU A 112 -10.71 4.80 9.10
C GLU A 112 -10.26 3.36 9.34
N LEU A 113 -9.01 3.02 9.00
CA LEU A 113 -8.44 1.73 9.36
C LEU A 113 -8.44 1.53 10.90
N ASN A 114 -8.03 2.55 11.67
CA ASN A 114 -8.03 2.44 13.13
C ASN A 114 -9.44 2.22 13.68
N LYS A 115 -10.47 2.87 13.11
CA LYS A 115 -11.88 2.64 13.43
C LYS A 115 -12.31 1.19 13.12
N ALA A 116 -11.98 0.68 11.93
CA ALA A 116 -12.32 -0.67 11.51
C ALA A 116 -11.70 -1.75 12.43
N PHE A 117 -10.42 -1.60 12.78
CA PHE A 117 -9.69 -2.54 13.64
C PHE A 117 -10.06 -2.47 15.13
N GLN A 118 -10.95 -1.54 15.55
CA GLN A 118 -11.54 -1.63 16.88
C GLN A 118 -12.43 -2.87 17.03
N LYS A 119 -12.97 -3.39 15.91
CA LYS A 119 -13.69 -4.65 15.87
C LYS A 119 -12.70 -5.82 15.89
N ASN A 120 -13.17 -7.01 16.25
CA ASN A 120 -12.34 -8.21 16.21
C ASN A 120 -12.19 -8.76 14.77
N VAL A 121 -11.40 -8.06 13.96
CA VAL A 121 -11.11 -8.42 12.55
C VAL A 121 -9.61 -8.59 12.33
N GLY A 122 -9.23 -9.46 11.41
CA GLY A 122 -7.83 -9.71 11.03
C GLY A 122 -7.41 -9.09 9.71
N PHE A 123 -8.38 -8.64 8.89
CA PHE A 123 -8.13 -8.05 7.58
C PHE A 123 -9.14 -6.93 7.31
N VAL A 124 -8.66 -5.80 6.81
CA VAL A 124 -9.46 -4.64 6.41
C VAL A 124 -8.93 -4.12 5.07
N TYR A 125 -9.84 -3.67 4.22
CA TYR A 125 -9.55 -3.06 2.93
C TYR A 125 -10.56 -1.94 2.65
N SER A 126 -10.31 -1.18 1.59
CA SER A 126 -11.17 -0.09 1.15
C SER A 126 -11.57 -0.24 -0.32
N ASP A 127 -12.58 0.52 -0.71
CA ASP A 127 -12.80 0.90 -2.10
C ASP A 127 -11.59 1.70 -2.62
N CYS A 128 -11.40 1.70 -3.94
CA CYS A 128 -10.30 2.44 -4.58
C CYS A 128 -10.79 3.30 -5.74
N ALA A 129 -10.20 4.48 -5.90
CA ALA A 129 -10.48 5.37 -7.03
C ALA A 129 -9.37 5.32 -8.06
N ALA A 130 -9.74 5.15 -9.33
CA ALA A 130 -8.78 5.16 -10.42
C ALA A 130 -8.31 6.57 -10.73
N ILE A 131 -7.00 6.80 -10.69
CA ILE A 131 -6.37 8.03 -11.19
C ILE A 131 -6.16 7.89 -12.71
N GLY A 132 -6.63 8.89 -13.47
CA GLY A 132 -6.57 8.92 -14.94
C GLY A 132 -7.85 8.43 -15.63
N GLN A 133 -7.84 8.36 -16.96
CA GLN A 133 -8.99 7.87 -17.74
C GLN A 133 -9.02 6.33 -17.74
N LYS A 134 -9.61 5.73 -16.71
CA LYS A 134 -9.91 4.30 -16.69
C LYS A 134 -11.40 4.08 -16.84
N LYS A 135 -11.79 3.15 -17.72
CA LYS A 135 -13.16 2.62 -17.76
C LYS A 135 -13.40 1.85 -16.45
N PRO A 136 -14.58 1.95 -15.83
CA PRO A 136 -14.93 1.12 -14.69
C PRO A 136 -14.89 -0.36 -15.07
N PHE A 137 -14.66 -1.23 -14.10
CA PHE A 137 -14.80 -2.67 -14.31
C PHE A 137 -16.26 -3.04 -14.62
N SER A 138 -16.45 -4.15 -15.34
CA SER A 138 -17.77 -4.51 -15.89
C SER A 138 -18.80 -4.80 -14.79
N ALA A 139 -19.92 -4.10 -14.84
CA ALA A 139 -21.08 -4.35 -13.99
C ALA A 139 -21.69 -5.75 -14.21
N GLU A 140 -21.50 -6.34 -15.39
CA GLU A 140 -21.93 -7.72 -15.68
C GLU A 140 -21.20 -8.76 -14.81
N LEU A 141 -20.00 -8.43 -14.34
CA LEU A 141 -19.22 -9.24 -13.40
C LEU A 141 -19.49 -8.88 -11.93
N GLY A 142 -20.51 -8.06 -11.66
CA GLY A 142 -20.95 -7.66 -10.33
C GLY A 142 -20.21 -6.45 -9.75
N TRP A 143 -19.30 -5.82 -10.50
CA TRP A 143 -18.61 -4.61 -10.05
C TRP A 143 -19.58 -3.43 -9.95
N LYS A 144 -19.44 -2.65 -8.88
CA LYS A 144 -20.14 -1.38 -8.69
C LYS A 144 -19.13 -0.25 -8.72
N HIS A 145 -19.55 0.90 -9.23
CA HIS A 145 -18.72 2.10 -9.23
C HIS A 145 -19.55 3.34 -8.89
N SER A 146 -18.88 4.35 -8.37
CA SER A 146 -19.48 5.65 -8.04
C SER A 146 -18.54 6.79 -8.41
N GLU A 147 -19.09 7.99 -8.59
CA GLU A 147 -18.25 9.19 -8.70
C GLU A 147 -17.66 9.52 -7.33
N TYR A 148 -16.37 9.83 -7.30
CA TYR A 148 -15.64 10.23 -6.10
C TYR A 148 -14.85 11.50 -6.39
N GLU A 149 -15.07 12.54 -5.60
CA GLU A 149 -14.34 13.79 -5.73
C GLU A 149 -13.10 13.79 -4.84
N TYR A 150 -11.93 13.97 -5.44
CA TYR A 150 -10.66 14.05 -4.72
C TYR A 150 -9.87 15.27 -5.17
N LYS A 151 -9.65 16.22 -4.26
CA LYS A 151 -8.91 17.47 -4.51
C LYS A 151 -9.41 18.21 -5.78
N GLY A 152 -10.73 18.33 -5.92
CA GLY A 152 -11.39 18.98 -7.06
C GLY A 152 -11.36 18.19 -8.37
N LYS A 153 -10.84 16.95 -8.37
CA LYS A 153 -10.91 16.03 -9.51
C LYS A 153 -12.04 15.03 -9.31
N LYS A 154 -12.87 14.83 -10.34
CA LYS A 154 -13.83 13.74 -10.38
C LYS A 154 -13.14 12.46 -10.82
N LEU A 155 -13.18 11.46 -9.96
CA LEU A 155 -12.65 10.11 -10.17
C LEU A 155 -13.77 9.09 -10.19
N ILE A 156 -13.47 7.90 -10.69
CA ILE A 156 -14.37 6.74 -10.59
C ILE A 156 -13.83 5.85 -9.47
N SER A 157 -14.62 5.70 -8.41
CA SER A 157 -14.36 4.75 -7.33
C SER A 157 -14.97 3.40 -7.67
N MET A 158 -14.20 2.33 -7.50
CA MET A 158 -14.64 0.94 -7.62
C MET A 158 -14.94 0.41 -6.23
N SER A 159 -16.16 -0.08 -6.03
CA SER A 159 -16.52 -0.72 -4.77
C SER A 159 -15.92 -2.11 -4.68
N ALA A 160 -15.22 -2.37 -3.59
CA ALA A 160 -14.69 -3.68 -3.31
C ALA A 160 -15.82 -4.65 -2.96
N PHE A 161 -15.65 -5.93 -3.30
CA PHE A 161 -16.62 -6.97 -2.94
C PHE A 161 -16.61 -7.24 -1.45
N GLU A 162 -17.71 -7.78 -0.94
CA GLU A 162 -17.74 -8.39 0.40
C GLU A 162 -16.65 -9.48 0.53
N PRO A 163 -16.08 -9.67 1.73
CA PRO A 163 -14.96 -10.57 1.91
C PRO A 163 -15.43 -12.03 1.81
N ALA A 164 -15.10 -12.67 0.68
CA ALA A 164 -15.30 -14.10 0.47
C ALA A 164 -14.01 -14.74 -0.08
N ALA A 165 -13.80 -16.03 0.20
CA ALA A 165 -12.54 -16.71 -0.10
C ALA A 165 -12.17 -16.67 -1.60
N ASP A 166 -13.16 -16.82 -2.48
CA ASP A 166 -13.03 -16.69 -3.93
C ASP A 166 -12.67 -15.26 -4.36
N ARG A 167 -13.18 -14.25 -3.65
CA ARG A 167 -12.92 -12.83 -3.95
C ARG A 167 -11.51 -12.43 -3.52
N VAL A 168 -11.09 -12.82 -2.32
CA VAL A 168 -9.76 -12.46 -1.81
C VAL A 168 -8.64 -13.19 -2.57
N SER A 169 -8.88 -14.42 -3.05
CA SER A 169 -7.89 -15.24 -3.76
C SER A 169 -7.80 -14.98 -5.27
N SER A 170 -8.80 -14.34 -5.88
CA SER A 170 -8.82 -14.05 -7.32
C SER A 170 -8.38 -12.62 -7.61
N MET A 171 -7.35 -12.45 -8.45
CA MET A 171 -6.86 -11.12 -8.86
C MET A 171 -7.95 -10.22 -9.46
N TRP A 172 -8.98 -10.80 -10.08
CA TRP A 172 -10.08 -10.08 -10.71
C TRP A 172 -11.12 -9.52 -9.74
N PHE A 173 -11.11 -9.93 -8.48
CA PHE A 173 -12.12 -9.57 -7.48
C PHE A 173 -11.52 -9.19 -6.13
N SER A 174 -10.23 -9.46 -5.93
CA SER A 174 -9.51 -9.12 -4.71
C SER A 174 -9.50 -7.61 -4.55
N PRO A 175 -9.70 -7.10 -3.32
CA PRO A 175 -9.65 -5.66 -3.08
C PRO A 175 -8.28 -5.11 -3.50
N HIS A 176 -8.32 -3.95 -4.14
CA HIS A 176 -7.12 -3.17 -4.40
C HIS A 176 -6.58 -2.56 -3.10
N HIS A 177 -5.45 -1.87 -3.15
CA HIS A 177 -4.98 -1.08 -2.01
C HIS A 177 -5.97 0.06 -1.71
N VAL A 178 -6.15 0.44 -0.43
CA VAL A 178 -5.39 -0.04 0.74
C VAL A 178 -5.85 -1.41 1.25
N ARG A 179 -4.89 -2.22 1.72
CA ARG A 179 -5.11 -3.50 2.41
C ARG A 179 -4.32 -3.53 3.71
N ALA A 180 -4.91 -4.04 4.80
CA ALA A 180 -4.28 -4.03 6.11
C ALA A 180 -4.57 -5.30 6.93
N TRP A 181 -3.60 -5.71 7.75
CA TRP A 181 -3.64 -6.93 8.58
C TRP A 181 -3.20 -6.65 10.02
N ARG A 182 -3.75 -7.41 10.97
CA ARG A 182 -3.40 -7.41 12.39
C ARG A 182 -2.84 -8.77 12.82
#